data_AF-A0A2K2VPR4-F1
#
_entry.id   AF-A0A2K2VPR4-F1
#
_cell.length_a   1.000
_cell.length_b   1.000
_cell.length_c   1.000
_cell.angle_alpha   90.00
_cell.angle_beta   90.00
_cell.angle_gamma   90.00
#
_symmetry.space_group_name_H-M   'P 1'
#
loop_
_entity.id
_entity.type
_entity.pdbx_description
1 polymer ?
#
loop_
_entity_poly.entity_id
_entity_poly.type
_entity_poly.pdbx_seq_one_letter_code
_entity_poly.pdbx_strand_id
1 'polypeptide(L)'
;MSRFYILLWFKWAVRLTVWSIFFAALLSFAVTLFIYISRGLPQLTPEITDALFDIFRFWFPVFFSFTILLALFRGLKYIFNSCINGFELKLLTCDGSSIVEVIGYGDLVKVWRKWLMLLIWLVGSVMILALIYTNLFTSYSGLFEWFNIYWLYGFILLSGYFSFIILSSKCKKIKIVTC
;
A
#
# COMPACT_ATOMS: atom_id res chain seq x y z
N MET A 1 18.13 -1.44 -16.16
CA MET A 1 16.66 -1.30 -16.03
C MET A 1 16.05 -2.25 -15.00
N SER A 2 16.24 -3.59 -15.03
CA SER A 2 15.60 -4.50 -14.04
C SER A 2 15.95 -4.19 -12.57
N ARG A 3 17.23 -3.92 -12.27
CA ARG A 3 17.68 -3.54 -10.92
C ARG A 3 17.00 -2.26 -10.41
N PHE A 4 16.71 -1.30 -11.31
CA PHE A 4 16.00 -0.07 -10.94
C PHE A 4 14.58 -0.38 -10.46
N TYR A 5 13.82 -1.17 -11.20
CA TYR A 5 12.44 -1.53 -10.81
C TYR A 5 12.37 -2.35 -9.54
N ILE A 6 13.33 -3.26 -9.32
CA ILE A 6 13.41 -4.05 -8.08
C ILE A 6 13.68 -3.14 -6.88
N LEU A 7 14.66 -2.23 -6.98
CA LEU A 7 14.99 -1.29 -5.90
C LEU A 7 13.88 -0.27 -5.66
N LEU A 8 13.25 0.22 -6.72
CA LEU A 8 12.08 1.08 -6.67
C LEU A 8 10.93 0.42 -5.91
N TRP A 9 10.60 -0.81 -6.32
CA TRP A 9 9.56 -1.60 -5.67
C TRP A 9 9.89 -1.89 -4.21
N PHE A 10 11.12 -2.30 -3.90
CA PHE A 10 11.53 -2.61 -2.53
C PHE A 10 11.43 -1.38 -1.63
N LYS A 11 11.97 -0.22 -2.05
CA LYS A 11 11.85 1.03 -1.30
C LYS A 11 10.39 1.43 -1.08
N TRP A 12 9.55 1.27 -2.11
CA TRP A 12 8.12 1.55 -2.01
C TRP A 12 7.41 0.57 -1.07
N ALA A 13 7.70 -0.73 -1.16
CA ALA A 13 7.09 -1.78 -0.35
C ALA A 13 7.41 -1.61 1.13
N VAL A 14 8.68 -1.39 1.48
CA VAL A 14 9.12 -1.10 2.85
C VAL A 14 8.39 0.13 3.38
N ARG A 15 8.36 1.21 2.60
CA ARG A 15 7.69 2.44 3.01
C ARG A 15 6.18 2.25 3.18
N LEU A 16 5.52 1.56 2.24
CA LEU A 16 4.10 1.23 2.32
C LEU A 16 3.80 0.46 3.60
N THR A 17 4.59 -0.58 3.89
CA THR A 17 4.47 -1.44 5.07
C THR A 17 4.61 -0.63 6.36
N VAL A 18 5.70 0.14 6.48
CA VAL A 18 6.00 0.88 7.71
C VAL A 18 4.91 1.92 7.99
N TRP A 19 4.50 2.70 6.97
CA TRP A 19 3.49 3.73 7.17
C TRP A 19 2.09 3.15 7.41
N SER A 20 1.70 2.06 6.74
CA SER A 20 0.40 1.43 6.99
C SER A 20 0.34 0.83 8.40
N ILE A 21 1.36 0.08 8.82
CA ILE A 21 1.44 -0.50 10.17
C ILE A 21 1.45 0.59 11.23
N PHE A 22 2.28 1.63 11.05
CA PHE A 22 2.39 2.72 12.02
C PHE A 22 1.06 3.45 12.20
N PHE A 23 0.40 3.85 11.11
CA PHE A 23 -0.89 4.54 11.21
C PHE A 23 -2.00 3.62 11.73
N ALA A 24 -2.00 2.34 11.36
CA ALA A 24 -2.98 1.37 11.86
C ALA A 24 -2.82 1.16 13.37
N ALA A 25 -1.58 0.99 13.85
CA ALA A 25 -1.27 0.86 15.27
C ALA A 25 -1.67 2.12 16.05
N LEU A 26 -1.36 3.31 15.52
CA LEU A 26 -1.71 4.57 16.16
C LEU A 26 -3.23 4.74 16.31
N LEU A 27 -3.99 4.47 15.24
CA LEU A 27 -5.45 4.58 15.28
C LEU A 27 -6.09 3.51 16.18
N SER A 28 -5.60 2.28 16.12
CA SER A 28 -6.08 1.19 16.98
C SER A 28 -5.82 1.51 18.45
N PHE A 29 -4.63 2.00 18.75
CA PHE A 29 -4.26 2.44 20.10
C PHE A 29 -5.15 3.60 20.57
N ALA A 30 -5.41 4.59 19.71
CA ALA A 30 -6.29 5.71 20.04
C ALA A 30 -7.72 5.24 20.38
N VAL A 31 -8.27 4.28 19.64
CA VAL A 31 -9.60 3.70 19.93
C VAL A 31 -9.57 2.90 21.22
N THR A 32 -8.57 2.04 21.43
CA THR A 32 -8.43 1.28 22.68
C THR A 32 -8.33 2.20 23.89
N LEU A 33 -7.52 3.26 23.79
CA LEU A 33 -7.35 4.26 24.84
C LEU A 33 -8.63 5.07 25.09
N PHE A 34 -9.36 5.43 24.03
CA PHE A 34 -10.67 6.08 24.15
C PHE A 34 -11.68 5.19 24.89
N ILE A 35 -11.72 3.90 24.57
CA ILE A 35 -12.59 2.93 25.27
C ILE A 35 -12.18 2.81 26.74
N TYR A 36 -10.88 2.73 27.02
CA TYR A 36 -10.38 2.67 28.40
C TYR A 36 -10.76 3.91 29.23
N ILE A 37 -10.60 5.12 28.66
CA ILE A 37 -10.99 6.38 29.31
C ILE A 37 -12.50 6.43 29.53
N SER A 38 -13.30 6.07 28.52
CA SER A 38 -14.76 6.11 28.64
C SER A 38 -15.33 5.11 29.66
N ARG A 39 -14.55 4.09 30.03
CA ARG A 39 -14.87 3.16 31.12
C ARG A 39 -14.45 3.65 32.51
N GLY A 40 -13.95 4.88 32.62
CA GLY A 40 -13.60 5.50 33.90
C GLY A 40 -12.23 5.08 34.44
N LEU A 41 -11.30 4.66 33.57
CA LEU A 41 -9.92 4.34 33.93
C LEU A 41 -9.81 3.29 35.07
N PRO A 42 -10.44 2.11 34.92
CA PRO A 42 -10.33 1.06 35.93
C PRO A 42 -8.87 0.64 36.11
N GLN A 43 -8.49 0.18 37.31
CA GLN A 43 -7.13 -0.26 37.58
C GLN A 43 -6.69 -1.35 36.59
N LEU A 44 -5.46 -1.27 36.07
CA LEU A 44 -4.94 -2.22 35.09
C LEU A 44 -4.64 -3.57 35.76
N THR A 45 -5.66 -4.41 35.86
CA THR A 45 -5.52 -5.84 36.19
C THR A 45 -5.17 -6.62 34.92
N PRO A 46 -4.58 -7.83 35.04
CA PRO A 46 -4.25 -8.66 33.87
C PRO A 46 -5.46 -8.91 32.96
N GLU A 47 -6.65 -9.08 33.51
CA GLU A 47 -7.88 -9.28 32.73
C GLU A 47 -8.25 -8.05 31.90
N ILE A 48 -8.06 -6.85 32.46
CA ILE A 48 -8.32 -5.60 31.75
C ILE A 48 -7.27 -5.37 30.66
N THR A 49 -6.00 -5.69 30.92
CA THR A 49 -4.95 -5.56 29.90
C THR A 49 -5.19 -6.50 28.72
N ASP A 50 -5.62 -7.73 28.97
CA ASP A 50 -5.95 -8.70 27.92
C ASP A 50 -7.16 -8.22 27.11
N ALA A 51 -8.20 -7.71 27.77
CA ALA A 51 -9.36 -7.14 27.09
C ALA A 51 -8.99 -5.92 26.22
N LEU A 52 -8.11 -5.03 26.69
CA LEU A 52 -7.62 -3.90 25.91
C LEU A 52 -6.78 -4.34 24.70
N PHE A 53 -5.99 -5.39 24.87
CA PHE A 53 -5.22 -5.99 23.78
C PHE A 53 -6.13 -6.62 22.71
N ASP A 54 -7.19 -7.31 23.11
CA ASP A 54 -8.18 -7.87 22.19
C ASP A 54 -8.89 -6.78 21.38
N ILE A 55 -9.26 -5.66 22.03
CA ILE A 55 -9.82 -4.49 21.36
C ILE A 55 -8.82 -3.94 20.33
N PHE A 56 -7.55 -3.76 20.73
CA PHE A 56 -6.50 -3.28 19.84
C PHE A 56 -6.35 -4.21 18.62
N ARG A 57 -6.26 -5.52 18.86
CA ARG A 57 -6.09 -6.56 17.84
C ARG A 57 -7.27 -6.60 16.88
N PHE A 58 -8.48 -6.38 17.37
CA PHE A 58 -9.68 -6.32 16.54
C PHE A 58 -9.68 -5.11 15.60
N TRP A 59 -9.33 -3.92 16.11
CA TRP A 59 -9.35 -2.69 15.32
C TRP A 59 -8.16 -2.59 14.35
N PHE A 60 -7.05 -3.24 14.65
CA PHE A 60 -5.85 -3.22 13.82
C PHE A 60 -6.09 -3.57 12.33
N PRO A 61 -6.65 -4.74 11.97
CA PRO A 61 -6.88 -5.10 10.56
C PRO A 61 -7.87 -4.15 9.86
N VAL A 62 -8.83 -3.60 10.59
CA VAL A 62 -9.78 -2.60 10.06
C VAL A 62 -9.03 -1.33 9.69
N PHE A 63 -8.27 -0.74 10.62
CA PHE A 63 -7.47 0.46 10.35
C PHE A 63 -6.34 0.21 9.37
N PHE A 64 -5.76 -0.99 9.35
CA PHE A 64 -4.76 -1.40 8.37
C PHE A 64 -5.31 -1.30 6.94
N SER A 65 -6.55 -1.73 6.71
CA SER A 65 -7.22 -1.60 5.40
C SER A 65 -7.34 -0.15 4.93
N PHE A 66 -7.76 0.76 5.83
CA PHE A 66 -7.88 2.18 5.50
C PHE A 66 -6.52 2.86 5.31
N THR A 67 -5.56 2.55 6.17
CA THR A 67 -4.24 3.19 6.15
C THR A 67 -3.39 2.72 4.99
N ILE A 68 -3.60 1.52 4.44
CA ILE A 68 -3.00 1.10 3.17
C ILE A 68 -3.37 2.09 2.05
N LEU A 69 -4.64 2.49 1.93
CA LEU A 69 -5.06 3.43 0.87
C LEU A 69 -4.34 4.79 1.01
N LEU A 70 -4.24 5.30 2.23
CA LEU A 70 -3.50 6.54 2.50
C LEU A 70 -2.00 6.38 2.21
N ALA A 71 -1.41 5.26 2.60
CA ALA A 71 -0.01 4.96 2.38
C ALA A 71 0.31 4.76 0.88
N LEU A 72 -0.60 4.19 0.09
CA LEU A 72 -0.49 4.09 -1.38
C LEU A 72 -0.42 5.48 -2.03
N PHE A 73 -1.28 6.42 -1.62
CA PHE A 73 -1.23 7.80 -2.11
C PHE A 73 0.07 8.51 -1.75
N ARG A 74 0.51 8.40 -0.49
CA ARG A 74 1.77 9.01 -0.03
C ARG A 74 3.01 8.36 -0.67
N GLY A 75 2.95 7.06 -0.93
CA GLY A 75 4.03 6.28 -1.53
C GLY A 75 4.39 6.76 -2.94
N LEU A 76 3.39 7.14 -3.73
CA LEU A 76 3.62 7.60 -5.10
C LEU A 76 4.42 8.91 -5.14
N LYS A 77 4.10 9.89 -4.28
CA LYS A 77 4.89 11.13 -4.20
C LYS A 77 6.36 10.88 -3.91
N TYR A 78 6.64 9.94 -3.01
CA TYR A 78 8.01 9.61 -2.65
C TYR A 78 8.78 9.02 -3.84
N ILE A 79 8.15 8.13 -4.60
CA ILE A 79 8.74 7.51 -5.79
C ILE A 79 9.20 8.56 -6.80
N PHE A 80 8.38 9.58 -7.05
CA PHE A 80 8.66 10.63 -8.04
C PHE A 80 9.70 11.66 -7.58
N ASN A 81 9.91 11.79 -6.26
CA ASN A 81 10.86 12.77 -5.69
C ASN A 81 12.12 12.11 -5.10
N SER A 82 12.41 10.86 -5.44
CA SER A 82 13.58 10.14 -4.92
C SER A 82 14.45 9.61 -6.05
N CYS A 83 15.76 9.81 -5.92
CA CYS A 83 16.71 9.11 -6.77
C CYS A 83 16.90 7.66 -6.28
N ILE A 84 16.86 6.73 -7.23
CA ILE A 84 17.03 5.29 -7.01
C ILE A 84 18.08 4.79 -8.00
N ASN A 85 19.27 4.48 -7.49
CA ASN A 85 20.35 3.88 -8.27
C ASN A 85 20.76 4.72 -9.49
N GLY A 86 20.88 6.05 -9.32
CA GLY A 86 21.24 6.99 -10.40
C GLY A 86 20.11 7.31 -11.37
N PHE A 87 18.87 6.93 -11.05
CA PHE A 87 17.71 7.20 -11.90
C PHE A 87 16.54 7.75 -11.06
N GLU A 88 15.75 8.63 -11.66
CA GLU A 88 14.55 9.21 -11.07
C GLU A 88 13.37 9.14 -12.05
N LEU A 89 12.16 9.00 -11.49
CA LEU A 89 10.92 9.09 -12.26
C LEU A 89 10.46 10.54 -12.28
N LYS A 90 10.40 11.14 -13.47
CA LYS A 90 9.96 12.52 -13.66
C LYS A 90 8.68 12.59 -14.47
N LEU A 91 7.86 13.58 -14.16
CA LEU A 91 6.66 13.94 -14.90
C LEU A 91 6.97 15.02 -15.93
N LEU A 92 6.50 14.80 -17.16
CA LEU A 92 6.50 15.80 -18.21
C LEU A 92 5.32 16.76 -18.02
N THR A 93 5.55 18.02 -18.37
CA THR A 93 4.51 19.05 -18.48
C THR A 93 3.49 18.71 -19.56
N CYS A 94 2.37 19.45 -19.59
CA CYS A 94 1.31 19.24 -20.58
C CYS A 94 1.79 19.39 -22.03
N ASP A 95 2.85 20.15 -22.26
CA ASP A 95 3.45 20.39 -23.56
C ASP A 95 4.47 19.30 -23.97
N GLY A 96 4.76 18.36 -23.06
CA GLY A 96 5.64 17.20 -23.31
C GLY A 96 7.14 17.53 -23.45
N SER A 97 7.51 18.81 -23.37
CA SER A 97 8.86 19.32 -23.61
C SER A 97 9.67 19.54 -22.33
N SER A 98 9.02 19.95 -21.23
CA SER A 98 9.70 20.27 -19.97
C SER A 98 9.42 19.26 -18.85
N ILE A 99 10.42 19.09 -17.98
CA ILE A 99 10.38 18.21 -16.81
C ILE A 99 9.95 19.03 -15.59
N VAL A 100 9.02 18.53 -14.80
CA VAL A 100 8.65 19.14 -13.52
C VAL A 100 9.71 18.78 -12.47
N GLU A 101 10.44 19.78 -11.96
CA GLU A 101 11.57 19.57 -11.04
C GLU A 101 11.15 19.07 -9.66
N VAL A 102 10.11 19.66 -9.06
CA VAL A 102 9.57 19.23 -7.75
C VAL A 102 8.10 18.89 -7.91
N ILE A 103 7.76 17.62 -7.64
CA ILE A 103 6.41 17.12 -7.88
C ILE A 103 5.56 17.29 -6.62
N GLY A 104 4.52 18.13 -6.73
CA GLY A 104 3.52 18.36 -5.70
C GLY A 104 2.43 17.27 -5.67
N TYR A 105 1.56 17.32 -4.66
CA TYR A 105 0.42 16.39 -4.59
C TYR A 105 -0.63 16.66 -5.68
N GLY A 106 -0.81 17.92 -6.09
CA GLY A 106 -1.78 18.32 -7.12
C GLY A 106 -1.46 17.71 -8.48
N ASP A 107 -0.19 17.71 -8.88
CA ASP A 107 0.28 17.18 -10.17
C ASP A 107 0.12 15.66 -10.25
N LEU A 108 0.23 14.99 -9.10
CA LEU A 108 0.15 13.54 -8.99
C LEU A 108 -1.26 12.99 -9.05
N VAL A 109 -2.31 13.77 -8.77
CA VAL A 109 -3.68 13.22 -8.65
C VAL A 109 -4.12 12.47 -9.92
N LYS A 110 -3.80 13.00 -11.10
CA LYS A 110 -4.20 12.37 -12.38
C LYS A 110 -3.43 11.07 -12.64
N VAL A 111 -2.13 11.05 -12.32
CA VAL A 111 -1.26 9.88 -12.47
C VAL A 111 -1.63 8.82 -11.45
N TRP A 112 -1.84 9.24 -10.21
CA TRP A 112 -2.26 8.40 -9.09
C TRP A 112 -3.56 7.69 -9.38
N ARG A 113 -4.60 8.39 -9.87
CA ARG A 113 -5.88 7.73 -10.22
C ARG A 113 -5.71 6.62 -11.26
N LYS A 114 -4.90 6.88 -12.30
CA LYS A 114 -4.62 5.88 -13.34
C LYS A 114 -3.82 4.70 -12.80
N TRP A 115 -2.80 4.98 -12.00
CA TRP A 115 -1.97 3.96 -11.38
C TRP A 115 -2.74 3.11 -10.37
N LEU A 116 -3.59 3.72 -9.54
CA LEU A 116 -4.45 3.01 -8.60
C LEU A 116 -5.43 2.10 -9.33
N MET A 117 -6.07 2.60 -10.40
CA MET A 117 -6.95 1.77 -11.22
C MET A 117 -6.20 0.58 -11.82
N LEU A 118 -5.00 0.79 -12.35
CA LEU A 118 -4.13 -0.29 -12.84
C LEU A 118 -3.80 -1.29 -11.73
N LEU A 119 -3.46 -0.83 -10.53
CA LEU A 119 -3.17 -1.68 -9.38
C LEU A 119 -4.39 -2.54 -8.99
N ILE A 120 -5.59 -1.96 -8.97
CA ILE A 120 -6.83 -2.69 -8.68
C ILE A 120 -7.07 -3.79 -9.70
N TRP A 121 -6.90 -3.50 -11.00
CA TRP A 121 -7.04 -4.50 -12.05
C TRP A 121 -6.02 -5.64 -11.90
N LEU A 122 -4.76 -5.33 -11.61
CA LEU A 122 -3.72 -6.33 -11.39
C LEU A 122 -4.01 -7.19 -10.16
N VAL A 123 -4.42 -6.59 -9.04
CA VAL A 123 -4.82 -7.32 -7.83
C VAL A 123 -5.98 -8.24 -8.13
N GLY A 124 -7.00 -7.77 -8.86
CA GLY A 124 -8.13 -8.59 -9.29
C GLY A 124 -7.69 -9.79 -10.15
N SER A 125 -6.78 -9.58 -11.10
CA SER A 125 -6.21 -10.68 -11.90
C SER A 125 -5.44 -11.70 -11.04
N VAL A 126 -4.60 -11.24 -10.11
CA VAL A 126 -3.86 -12.11 -9.18
C VAL A 126 -4.82 -12.89 -8.27
N MET A 127 -5.89 -12.26 -7.80
CA MET A 127 -6.92 -12.92 -7.00
C MET A 127 -7.61 -14.04 -7.77
N ILE A 128 -7.98 -13.83 -9.04
CA ILE A 128 -8.57 -14.87 -9.89
C ILE A 128 -7.61 -16.05 -10.03
N LEU A 129 -6.32 -15.78 -10.29
CA LEU A 129 -5.30 -16.84 -10.38
C LEU A 129 -5.15 -17.60 -9.06
N ALA A 130 -5.17 -16.90 -7.92
CA ALA A 130 -5.10 -17.51 -6.60
C ALA A 130 -6.32 -18.41 -6.34
N LEU A 131 -7.52 -17.98 -6.72
CA LEU A 131 -8.75 -18.79 -6.59
C LEU A 131 -8.68 -20.07 -7.42
N ILE A 132 -8.22 -19.97 -8.68
CA ILE A 132 -8.02 -21.14 -9.56
C ILE A 132 -7.02 -22.09 -8.91
N TYR A 133 -5.90 -21.56 -8.41
CA TYR A 133 -4.87 -22.36 -7.74
C TYR A 133 -5.42 -23.08 -6.49
N THR A 134 -6.12 -22.37 -5.61
CA THR A 134 -6.69 -22.99 -4.42
C THR A 134 -7.74 -24.05 -4.76
N ASN A 135 -8.57 -23.81 -5.77
CA ASN A 135 -9.57 -24.81 -6.19
C ASN A 135 -8.93 -26.09 -6.75
N LEU A 136 -7.75 -25.99 -7.38
CA LEU A 136 -7.06 -27.15 -7.96
C LEU A 136 -6.17 -27.90 -6.97
N PHE A 137 -5.60 -27.21 -5.98
CA PHE A 137 -4.52 -27.77 -5.13
C PHE A 137 -4.84 -27.85 -3.64
N THR A 138 -5.99 -27.34 -3.18
CA THR A 138 -6.33 -27.34 -1.75
C THR A 138 -7.73 -27.89 -1.49
N SER A 139 -7.94 -28.44 -0.30
CA SER A 139 -9.20 -29.04 0.14
C SER A 139 -10.10 -28.08 0.92
N TYR A 140 -9.99 -26.76 0.69
CA TYR A 140 -10.85 -25.78 1.37
C TYR A 140 -12.31 -25.97 0.96
N SER A 141 -13.22 -25.93 1.94
CA SER A 141 -14.67 -26.09 1.70
C SER A 141 -15.32 -24.85 1.10
N GLY A 142 -14.74 -23.68 1.36
CA GLY A 142 -15.24 -22.38 0.89
C GLY A 142 -14.24 -21.63 0.03
N LEU A 143 -14.74 -20.92 -0.98
CA LEU A 143 -13.93 -20.15 -1.96
C LEU A 143 -13.00 -19.11 -1.33
N PHE A 144 -13.36 -18.55 -0.16
CA PHE A 144 -12.64 -17.47 0.51
C PHE A 144 -12.20 -17.83 1.95
N GLU A 145 -12.18 -19.09 2.34
CA GLU A 145 -11.76 -19.49 3.70
C GLU A 145 -10.31 -19.10 4.02
N TRP A 146 -9.45 -19.15 3.01
CA TRP A 146 -8.05 -18.74 3.12
C TRP A 146 -7.85 -17.22 3.01
N PHE A 147 -8.85 -16.48 2.50
CA PHE A 147 -8.70 -15.07 2.16
C PHE A 147 -8.78 -14.18 3.40
N ASN A 148 -7.75 -13.39 3.63
CA ASN A 148 -7.71 -12.39 4.68
C ASN A 148 -7.03 -11.11 4.20
N ILE A 149 -7.05 -10.06 5.02
CA ILE A 149 -6.45 -8.76 4.69
C ILE A 149 -4.95 -8.85 4.40
N TYR A 150 -4.23 -9.79 5.03
CA TYR A 150 -2.80 -9.99 4.82
C TYR A 150 -2.50 -10.60 3.45
N TRP A 151 -3.34 -11.51 2.96
CA TRP A 151 -3.27 -12.02 1.58
C TRP A 151 -3.53 -10.93 0.56
N LEU A 152 -4.57 -10.11 0.78
CA LEU A 152 -4.85 -8.96 -0.08
C LEU A 152 -3.65 -8.00 -0.11
N TYR A 153 -3.03 -7.75 1.05
CA TYR A 153 -1.82 -6.96 1.14
C TYR A 153 -0.65 -7.56 0.34
N GLY A 154 -0.47 -8.88 0.41
CA GLY A 154 0.49 -9.61 -0.43
C GLY A 154 0.23 -9.42 -1.92
N PHE A 155 -1.04 -9.50 -2.35
CA PHE A 155 -1.42 -9.23 -3.74
C PHE A 155 -1.16 -7.79 -4.17
N ILE A 156 -1.36 -6.82 -3.28
CA ILE A 156 -1.02 -5.41 -3.51
C ILE A 156 0.49 -5.26 -3.72
N LEU A 157 1.32 -5.89 -2.89
CA LEU A 157 2.77 -5.84 -3.03
C LEU A 157 3.24 -6.45 -4.35
N LEU A 158 2.73 -7.64 -4.69
CA LEU A 158 3.06 -8.32 -5.95
C LEU A 158 2.63 -7.48 -7.16
N SER A 159 1.39 -7.02 -7.16
CA SER A 159 0.83 -6.17 -8.23
C SER A 159 1.56 -4.84 -8.34
N GLY A 160 2.05 -4.30 -7.22
CA GLY A 160 2.85 -3.08 -7.16
C GLY A 160 4.09 -3.16 -8.06
N TYR A 161 4.81 -4.29 -8.05
CA TYR A 161 6.00 -4.49 -8.88
C TYR A 161 5.66 -4.34 -10.38
N PHE A 162 4.66 -5.09 -10.85
CA PHE A 162 4.21 -5.03 -12.24
C PHE A 162 3.61 -3.67 -12.60
N SER A 163 2.91 -3.03 -11.67
CA SER A 163 2.29 -1.73 -11.88
C SER A 163 3.34 -0.66 -12.21
N PHE A 164 4.51 -0.67 -11.58
CA PHE A 164 5.57 0.32 -11.85
C PHE A 164 6.20 0.14 -13.22
N ILE A 165 6.38 -1.11 -13.66
CA ILE A 165 6.89 -1.44 -14.99
C ILE A 165 5.90 -0.97 -16.07
N ILE A 166 4.61 -1.22 -15.88
CA ILE A 166 3.58 -0.81 -16.84
C ILE A 166 3.45 0.72 -16.84
N LEU A 167 3.50 1.35 -15.67
CA LEU A 167 3.40 2.81 -15.53
C LEU A 167 4.54 3.52 -16.27
N SER A 168 5.78 3.09 -16.11
CA SER A 168 6.95 3.71 -16.78
C SER A 168 6.99 3.43 -18.28
N SER A 169 6.57 2.25 -18.72
CA SER A 169 6.64 1.85 -20.13
C SER A 169 5.50 2.41 -20.98
N LYS A 170 4.28 2.47 -20.45
CA LYS A 170 3.09 2.88 -21.22
C LYS A 170 2.68 4.34 -21.00
N CYS A 171 3.10 4.98 -19.91
CA CYS A 171 2.73 6.37 -19.66
C CYS A 171 3.69 7.34 -20.35
N LYS A 172 3.27 7.92 -21.49
CA LYS A 172 4.06 8.93 -22.21
C LYS A 172 4.47 10.15 -21.38
N LYS A 173 3.76 10.43 -20.28
CA LYS A 173 4.04 11.55 -19.37
C LYS A 173 5.14 11.27 -18.35
N ILE A 174 5.58 10.03 -18.23
CA ILE A 174 6.59 9.63 -17.25
C ILE A 174 7.85 9.26 -18.01
N LYS A 175 8.98 9.87 -17.61
CA LYS A 175 10.30 9.50 -18.12
C LYS A 175 11.21 9.13 -16.96
N ILE A 176 12.10 8.20 -17.25
CA ILE A 176 13.22 7.88 -16.37
C ILE A 176 14.38 8.76 -16.81
N VAL A 177 14.87 9.59 -15.89
CA VAL A 177 16.00 10.50 -16.11
C VAL A 177 17.12 10.08 -15.18
N THR A 178 18.37 10.32 -15.57
CA THR A 178 19.52 10.13 -14.70
C THR A 178 19.54 11.21 -13.63
N CYS A 179 19.68 10.77 -12.38
CA CYS A 179 20.19 11.61 -11.31
C CYS A 179 21.72 11.35 -11.23
#